data_AF-A0A1J3CIK5-F1
#
_entry.id   AF-A0A1J3CIK5-F1
#
_cell.length_a   1.000
_cell.length_b   1.000
_cell.length_c   1.000
_cell.angle_alpha   90.00
_cell.angle_beta   90.00
_cell.angle_gamma   90.00
#
_symmetry.space_group_name_H-M   'P 1'
#
loop_
_entity.id
_entity.type
_entity.pdbx_description
1 polymer ?
#
loop_
_entity_poly.entity_id
_entity_poly.type
_entity_poly.pdbx_seq_one_letter_code
_entity_poly.pdbx_strand_id
1 'polypeptide(L)'
;MFRLVSDSNLVLVDWITSGRHANGENWDFELYKSINNLYLEDDHPLFLDTVLLEKRTIQTIAERMQDYQAIAMLILFGSIFFYLHLLFLMRIWIFATKNVWPIDQGQS
;
A
#
# COMPACT_ATOMS: atom_id res chain seq x y z
N MET A 1 2.28 12.96 -2.49
CA MET A 1 1.92 13.39 -3.86
C MET A 1 3.16 13.31 -4.71
N PHE A 2 3.07 12.67 -5.87
CA PHE A 2 4.15 12.50 -6.83
C PHE A 2 3.75 13.13 -8.16
N ARG A 3 4.73 13.75 -8.82
CA ARG A 3 4.56 14.36 -10.15
C ARG A 3 5.48 13.64 -11.11
N LEU A 4 4.91 13.17 -12.21
CA LEU A 4 5.57 12.36 -13.22
C LEU A 4 5.71 13.15 -14.51
N VAL A 5 6.91 13.10 -15.08
CA VAL A 5 7.17 13.59 -16.42
C VAL A 5 6.76 12.53 -17.44
N SER A 6 6.34 12.92 -18.63
CA SER A 6 5.66 12.04 -19.62
C SER A 6 6.40 10.74 -19.95
N ASP A 7 7.74 10.72 -19.83
CA ASP A 7 8.59 9.55 -20.14
C ASP A 7 9.24 8.92 -18.89
N SER A 8 8.80 9.31 -17.69
CA SER A 8 9.30 8.72 -16.45
C SER A 8 8.79 7.30 -16.23
N ASN A 9 9.57 6.55 -15.45
CA ASN A 9 9.16 5.26 -14.92
C ASN A 9 9.08 5.38 -13.40
N LEU A 10 8.05 4.78 -12.81
CA LEU A 10 7.82 4.77 -11.38
C LEU A 10 7.52 3.35 -10.90
N VAL A 11 8.19 2.98 -9.81
CA VAL A 11 7.78 1.88 -8.93
C VAL A 11 7.45 2.50 -7.60
N LEU A 12 6.18 2.48 -7.21
CA LEU A 12 5.74 2.90 -5.88
C LEU A 12 5.30 1.66 -5.10
N VAL A 13 5.89 1.47 -3.93
CA VAL A 13 5.50 0.43 -2.99
C VAL A 13 5.11 1.11 -1.69
N ASP A 14 3.89 0.85 -1.24
CA ASP A 14 3.38 1.28 0.06
C ASP A 14 2.83 0.07 0.79
N TRP A 15 3.04 -0.04 2.10
CA TRP A 15 2.46 -1.12 2.89
C TRP A 15 2.17 -0.68 4.32
N ILE A 16 1.17 -1.33 4.90
CA ILE A 16 0.88 -1.28 6.33
C ILE A 16 0.80 -2.69 6.89
N THR A 17 1.29 -2.85 8.11
CA THR A 17 1.19 -4.09 8.88
C THR A 17 0.24 -3.92 10.07
N SER A 18 -0.24 -5.04 10.62
CA SER A 18 -1.07 -5.08 11.81
C SER A 18 -0.38 -4.51 13.06
N GLY A 19 0.93 -4.28 13.02
CA GLY A 19 1.71 -3.71 14.11
C GLY A 19 2.73 -4.70 14.68
N ARG A 20 3.24 -4.40 15.87
CA ARG A 20 4.19 -5.27 16.59
C ARG A 20 3.45 -6.40 17.31
N HIS A 21 3.34 -7.54 16.64
CA HIS A 21 2.81 -8.76 17.25
C HIS A 21 3.49 -9.14 18.57
N ALA A 22 4.79 -8.90 18.70
CA ALA A 22 5.54 -9.18 19.93
C ALA A 22 5.03 -8.38 21.16
N ASN A 23 4.37 -7.25 20.92
CA ASN A 23 3.77 -6.41 21.96
C ASN A 23 2.24 -6.58 22.04
N GLY A 24 1.67 -7.58 21.38
CA GLY A 24 0.22 -7.80 21.31
C GLY A 24 -0.53 -6.84 20.39
N GLU A 25 0.18 -5.99 19.63
CA GLU A 25 -0.46 -5.09 18.66
C GLU A 25 -0.99 -5.92 17.48
N ASN A 26 -2.29 -5.77 17.18
CA ASN A 26 -2.94 -6.33 15.98
C ASN A 26 -4.05 -5.38 15.52
N TRP A 27 -3.71 -4.51 14.56
CA TRP A 27 -4.56 -3.43 14.06
C TRP A 27 -5.14 -2.54 15.19
N ASP A 28 -4.39 -2.34 16.27
CA ASP A 28 -4.86 -1.66 17.49
C ASP A 28 -4.54 -0.15 17.51
N PHE A 29 -4.42 0.46 16.33
CA PHE A 29 -4.26 1.91 16.21
C PHE A 29 -5.62 2.61 16.04
N GLU A 30 -5.69 3.87 16.47
CA GLU A 30 -6.93 4.66 16.37
C GLU A 30 -7.21 5.13 14.94
N LEU A 31 -6.16 5.54 14.22
CA LEU A 31 -6.26 6.08 12.87
C LEU A 31 -4.98 5.83 12.09
N TYR A 32 -5.13 5.33 10.87
CA TYR A 32 -4.11 5.32 9.84
C TYR A 32 -4.68 5.89 8.54
N LYS A 33 -3.91 6.76 7.91
CA LYS A 33 -4.24 7.35 6.62
C LYS A 33 -3.01 7.38 5.73
N SER A 34 -3.08 6.71 4.58
CA SER A 34 -2.09 6.84 3.51
C SER A 34 -2.74 7.49 2.29
N ILE A 35 -2.00 8.36 1.60
CA ILE A 35 -2.45 9.05 0.38
C ILE A 35 -1.36 8.94 -0.68
N ASN A 36 -1.64 8.18 -1.74
CA ASN A 36 -0.73 7.98 -2.87
C ASN A 36 -1.31 8.62 -4.13
N ASN A 37 -1.16 9.94 -4.26
CA ASN A 37 -1.60 10.67 -5.44
C ASN A 37 -0.46 10.86 -6.44
N LEU A 38 -0.68 10.43 -7.69
CA LEU A 38 0.19 10.59 -8.85
C LEU A 38 -0.45 11.56 -9.86
N TYR A 39 0.34 12.50 -10.33
CA TYR A 39 -0.05 13.50 -11.34
C TYR A 39 0.98 13.56 -12.47
N LEU A 40 0.57 14.00 -13.65
CA LEU A 40 1.48 14.45 -14.70
C LEU A 40 2.01 15.87 -14.42
N GLU A 41 3.00 16.30 -15.19
CA GLU A 41 3.60 17.65 -15.09
C GLU A 41 2.58 18.79 -15.18
N ASP A 42 1.49 18.59 -15.92
CA ASP A 42 0.41 19.54 -16.17
C ASP A 42 -0.73 19.48 -15.12
N ASP A 43 -0.48 18.90 -13.95
CA ASP A 43 -1.47 18.67 -12.89
C ASP A 43 -2.60 17.71 -13.26
N HIS A 44 -2.51 17.01 -14.41
CA HIS A 44 -3.49 15.98 -14.74
C HIS A 44 -3.35 14.78 -13.79
N PRO A 45 -4.43 14.35 -13.10
CA PRO A 45 -4.37 13.21 -12.19
C PRO A 45 -4.23 11.90 -12.96
N LEU A 46 -3.23 11.10 -12.58
CA LEU A 46 -3.02 9.74 -13.12
C LEU A 46 -3.61 8.67 -12.21
N PHE A 47 -3.39 8.83 -10.90
CA PHE A 47 -3.85 7.89 -9.89
C PHE A 47 -4.05 8.64 -8.58
N LEU A 48 -5.20 8.45 -7.95
CA LEU A 48 -5.53 9.07 -6.68
C LEU A 48 -5.97 7.96 -5.74
N ASP A 49 -5.22 7.75 -4.67
CA ASP A 49 -5.49 6.73 -3.68
C ASP A 49 -5.49 7.32 -2.27
N THR A 50 -6.40 6.81 -1.47
CA THR A 50 -6.46 7.10 -0.04
C THR A 50 -6.88 5.84 0.70
N VAL A 51 -5.96 5.29 1.49
CA VAL A 51 -6.26 4.24 2.45
C VAL A 51 -6.59 4.89 3.79
N LEU A 52 -7.77 4.58 4.33
CA LEU A 52 -8.21 5.06 5.64
C LEU A 52 -8.62 3.88 6.52
N LEU A 53 -7.87 3.67 7.58
CA LEU A 53 -8.17 2.69 8.62
C LEU A 53 -8.37 3.45 9.93
N GLU A 54 -9.62 3.62 10.32
CA GLU A 54 -10.01 4.29 11.56
C GLU A 54 -10.74 3.31 12.48
N LYS A 55 -10.51 3.39 13.78
CA LYS A 55 -11.29 2.64 14.76
C LYS A 55 -12.71 3.19 14.76
N ARG A 56 -13.69 2.31 14.58
CA ARG A 56 -15.11 2.67 14.59
C ARG A 56 -15.78 2.06 15.81
N THR A 57 -16.83 2.70 16.30
CA THR A 57 -17.58 2.25 17.49
C THR A 57 -18.19 0.85 17.32
N ILE A 58 -18.56 0.49 16.09
CA ILE A 58 -19.28 -0.76 15.77
C ILE A 58 -18.34 -1.89 15.35
N GLN A 59 -17.17 -1.55 14.78
CA GLN A 59 -16.25 -2.53 14.24
C GLN A 59 -14.81 -2.03 14.34
N THR A 60 -13.95 -2.85 14.92
CA THR A 60 -12.52 -2.60 15.03
C THR A 60 -11.84 -2.71 13.66
N ILE A 61 -10.61 -2.20 13.58
CA ILE A 61 -9.79 -2.36 12.37
C ILE A 61 -9.44 -3.85 12.20
N ALA A 62 -9.07 -4.54 13.28
CA ALA A 62 -8.78 -5.97 13.28
C ALA A 62 -9.92 -6.81 12.68
N GLU A 63 -11.17 -6.54 13.07
CA GLU A 63 -12.33 -7.26 12.51
C GLU A 63 -12.53 -6.99 11.01
N ARG A 64 -12.22 -5.79 10.50
CA ARG A 64 -12.28 -5.53 9.05
C ARG A 64 -11.14 -6.20 8.30
N MET A 65 -9.98 -6.29 8.95
CA MET A 65 -8.76 -6.87 8.40
C MET A 65 -8.71 -8.39 8.54
N GLN A 66 -9.59 -8.98 9.34
CA GLN A 66 -9.66 -10.42 9.59
C GLN A 66 -8.28 -10.95 10.01
N ASP A 67 -7.81 -12.05 9.40
CA ASP A 67 -6.51 -12.63 9.73
C ASP A 67 -5.35 -12.02 8.92
N TYR A 68 -5.59 -11.02 8.09
CA TYR A 68 -4.53 -10.40 7.30
C TYR A 68 -3.66 -9.53 8.20
N GLN A 69 -2.35 -9.72 8.10
CA GLN A 69 -1.35 -9.04 8.93
C GLN A 69 -0.61 -7.93 8.19
N ALA A 70 -0.76 -7.86 6.87
CA ALA A 70 -0.27 -6.73 6.09
C ALA A 70 -1.12 -6.53 4.83
N ILE A 71 -1.22 -5.26 4.42
CA ILE A 71 -1.64 -4.86 3.08
C ILE A 71 -0.46 -4.14 2.43
N ALA A 72 -0.18 -4.44 1.17
CA ALA A 72 0.77 -3.71 0.36
C ALA A 72 0.13 -3.29 -0.98
N MET A 73 0.52 -2.13 -1.47
CA MET A 73 0.23 -1.61 -2.79
C MET A 73 1.52 -1.53 -3.59
N LEU A 74 1.48 -2.01 -4.83
CA LEU A 74 2.53 -1.83 -5.83
C LEU A 74 1.94 -1.12 -7.05
N ILE A 75 2.48 0.06 -7.36
CA ILE A 75 2.17 0.78 -8.58
C ILE A 75 3.40 0.74 -9.49
N LEU A 76 3.20 0.23 -10.70
CA LEU A 76 4.18 0.26 -11.78
C LEU A 76 3.65 1.20 -12.86
N PHE A 77 4.44 2.22 -13.21
CA PHE A 77 4.10 3.17 -14.26
C PHE A 77 5.31 3.39 -15.16
N GLY A 78 5.06 3.52 -16.46
CA GLY A 78 6.09 3.84 -17.46
C GLY A 78 6.45 2.67 -18.37
N SER A 79 7.14 3.01 -19.45
CA SER A 79 7.39 2.13 -20.59
C SER A 79 8.36 0.98 -20.29
N ILE A 80 9.21 1.08 -19.28
CA ILE A 80 10.15 -0.01 -18.94
C ILE A 80 9.41 -1.29 -18.52
N PHE A 81 8.15 -1.17 -18.07
CA PHE A 81 7.32 -2.30 -17.67
C PHE A 81 6.55 -2.96 -18.83
N PHE A 82 6.74 -2.52 -20.09
CA PHE A 82 6.05 -3.10 -21.26
C PHE A 82 6.30 -4.60 -21.47
N TYR A 83 7.47 -5.10 -21.07
CA TYR A 83 7.79 -6.53 -21.13
C TYR A 83 7.02 -7.38 -20.09
N LEU A 84 6.38 -6.72 -19.11
CA LEU A 84 5.61 -7.36 -18.04
C LEU A 84 4.12 -7.54 -18.41
N HIS A 85 3.82 -7.76 -19.70
CA HIS A 85 2.51 -7.90 -20.40
C HIS A 85 2.05 -6.66 -21.20
N LEU A 86 1.80 -6.89 -22.50
CA LEU A 86 1.16 -5.96 -23.45
C LEU A 86 -0.22 -5.54 -22.94
N LEU A 87 -0.41 -4.27 -22.55
CA LEU A 87 -1.56 -3.40 -22.87
C LEU A 87 -1.80 -2.24 -21.89
N PHE A 88 -1.10 -2.15 -20.75
CA PHE A 88 -1.37 -1.07 -19.77
C PHE A 88 -0.10 -0.33 -19.34
N LEU A 89 -0.11 1.00 -19.54
CA LEU A 89 0.94 1.95 -19.11
C LEU A 89 1.05 2.09 -17.58
N MET A 90 0.03 1.62 -16.84
CA MET A 90 -0.01 1.62 -15.38
C MET A 90 -0.60 0.29 -14.86
N ARG A 91 0.03 -0.31 -13.85
CA ARG A 91 -0.45 -1.53 -13.17
C ARG A 91 -0.46 -1.30 -11.67
N ILE A 92 -1.56 -1.68 -11.02
CA ILE A 92 -1.73 -1.58 -9.57
C ILE A 92 -2.02 -2.98 -9.03
N TRP A 93 -1.26 -3.39 -8.03
CA TRP A 93 -1.48 -4.62 -7.29
C TRP A 93 -1.68 -4.31 -5.83
N ILE A 94 -2.74 -4.88 -5.25
CA ILE A 94 -2.96 -4.85 -3.80
C ILE A 94 -2.79 -6.28 -3.30
N PHE A 95 -1.84 -6.45 -2.40
CA PHE A 95 -1.54 -7.72 -1.77
C PHE A 95 -2.00 -7.66 -0.32
N ALA A 96 -2.65 -8.72 0.15
CA ALA A 96 -2.90 -8.92 1.57
C ALA A 96 -2.32 -10.28 1.96
N THR A 97 -1.57 -10.33 3.05
CA THR A 97 -0.95 -11.58 3.52
C THR A 97 -1.31 -11.85 4.97
N LYS A 98 -1.56 -13.13 5.28
CA LYS A 98 -1.70 -13.63 6.65
C LYS A 98 -0.35 -13.86 7.34
N ASN A 99 0.72 -13.94 6.54
CA ASN A 99 2.09 -14.08 7.03
C ASN A 99 2.83 -12.77 6.80
N VAL A 100 3.26 -12.11 7.87
CA VAL A 100 4.30 -11.09 7.77
C VAL A 100 5.61 -11.84 7.51
N TRP A 101 6.36 -11.45 6.48
CA TRP A 101 7.70 -11.98 6.22
C TRP A 101 8.53 -12.00 7.52
N PRO A 102 9.45 -12.96 7.73
CA PRO A 102 10.25 -13.00 8.94
C PRO A 102 11.25 -11.84 8.89
N ILE A 103 10.83 -10.67 9.34
CA ILE A 103 11.75 -9.68 9.88
C ILE A 103 12.19 -10.29 11.19
N ASP A 104 13.49 -10.62 11.29
CA ASP A 104 14.14 -11.24 12.44
C ASP A 104 13.43 -10.90 13.75
N GLN A 105 12.79 -11.91 14.34
CA GLN A 105 12.56 -11.95 15.78
C GLN A 105 13.96 -12.08 16.38
N GLY A 106 14.69 -10.97 16.45
CA GLY A 106 16.00 -10.89 17.07
C GLY A 106 15.89 -11.49 18.47
N GLN A 107 16.41 -12.70 18.63
CA GLN A 107 16.69 -13.24 19.94
C GLN A 107 17.75 -12.33 20.56
N SER A 108 17.38 -11.64 21.63
CA SER A 108 18.29 -11.08 22.62
C SER A 108 17.78 -11.46 24.00
#